data_AF-A0A7W6ZJD5-F1
#
_entry.id   AF-A0A7W6ZJD5-F1
#
_cell.length_a   1.000
_cell.length_b   1.000
_cell.length_c   1.000
_cell.angle_alpha   90.00
_cell.angle_beta   90.00
_cell.angle_gamma   90.00
#
_symmetry.space_group_name_H-M   'P 1'
#
loop_
_entity.id
_entity.type
_entity.pdbx_description
1 polymer ?
#
loop_
_entity_poly.entity_id
_entity_poly.type
_entity_poly.pdbx_seq_one_letter_code
_entity_poly.pdbx_strand_id
1 'polypeptide(L)'
;MAIPISARREGTNIMHCTGPDVCWTPMGSSMVRVPYMSMVTLGSAVRTSRTVQNNGNQDFQLNSRALAVTGHEPGVGKGVKVNGYKSHALAKKGSKTVFSEGWAVIRDSDPAWINRPGPGGTEPHRGMGNDHVPILLAGSGGTPGNNRAQNKQVRALGKQFGLTNDQLEQRDY
;
A
#
# COMPACT_ATOMS: atom_id res chain seq x y z
N MET A 1 17.14 -9.02 12.51
CA MET A 1 16.16 -8.19 11.78
C MET A 1 14.84 -8.94 11.76
N ALA A 2 13.75 -8.32 12.20
CA ALA A 2 12.42 -8.91 12.05
C ALA A 2 12.04 -8.93 10.56
N ILE A 3 11.43 -10.02 10.10
CA ILE A 3 10.87 -10.10 8.75
C ILE A 3 9.57 -9.28 8.79
N PRO A 4 9.47 -8.16 8.05
CA PRO A 4 8.29 -7.31 8.12
C PRO A 4 7.08 -8.07 7.56
N ILE A 5 6.09 -8.32 8.43
CA ILE A 5 4.87 -9.05 8.10
C ILE A 5 3.92 -8.08 7.39
N SER A 6 3.26 -8.56 6.33
CA SER A 6 2.27 -7.75 5.62
C SER A 6 0.99 -7.59 6.45
N ALA A 7 0.49 -6.35 6.48
CA ALA A 7 -0.73 -5.98 7.16
C ALA A 7 -1.96 -6.53 6.42
N ARG A 8 -3.01 -6.84 7.18
CA ARG A 8 -4.25 -7.43 6.66
C ARG A 8 -5.42 -7.04 7.55
N ARG A 9 -6.63 -7.21 7.03
CA ARG A 9 -7.88 -6.96 7.78
C ARG A 9 -8.04 -7.99 8.90
N GLU A 10 -7.36 -7.77 10.01
CA GLU A 10 -7.31 -8.69 11.14
C GLU A 10 -7.13 -7.91 12.45
N GLY A 11 -7.81 -8.35 13.51
CA GLY A 11 -7.79 -7.67 14.82
C GLY A 11 -6.44 -7.70 15.55
N THR A 12 -5.56 -8.66 15.21
CA THR A 12 -4.20 -8.77 15.77
C THR A 12 -3.20 -7.81 15.12
N ASN A 13 -3.51 -7.31 13.92
CA ASN A 13 -2.73 -6.25 13.30
C ASN A 13 -3.22 -4.91 13.84
N ILE A 14 -2.30 -4.05 14.27
CA ILE A 14 -2.63 -2.78 14.91
C ILE A 14 -1.83 -1.63 14.31
N MET A 15 -2.41 -0.44 14.30
CA MET A 15 -1.67 0.81 14.22
C MET A 15 -1.69 1.45 15.60
N HIS A 16 -0.52 1.81 16.13
CA HIS A 16 -0.39 2.45 17.43
C HIS A 16 0.45 3.72 17.31
N CYS A 17 0.21 4.67 18.20
CA CYS A 17 0.95 5.92 18.22
C CYS A 17 2.41 5.70 18.64
N THR A 18 3.33 6.42 17.99
CA THR A 18 4.76 6.45 18.35
C THR A 18 5.10 7.59 19.32
N GLY A 19 4.12 8.44 19.61
CA GLY A 19 4.19 9.54 20.57
C GLY A 19 2.76 9.94 20.97
N PRO A 20 2.61 10.74 22.04
CA PRO A 20 1.29 10.99 22.60
C PRO A 20 0.39 11.83 21.68
N ASP A 21 -0.87 11.42 21.55
CA ASP A 21 -1.94 12.24 20.99
C ASP A 21 -2.45 13.20 22.08
N VAL A 22 -2.10 14.49 21.96
CA VAL A 22 -2.47 15.50 22.96
C VAL A 22 -3.84 16.07 22.62
N CYS A 23 -4.81 15.80 23.49
CA CYS A 23 -6.20 16.25 23.33
C CYS A 23 -6.63 17.23 24.42
N TRP A 24 -7.57 18.11 24.08
CA TRP A 24 -8.29 18.92 25.05
C TRP A 24 -9.24 18.04 25.86
N THR A 25 -9.02 17.99 27.17
CA THR A 25 -9.73 17.11 28.11
C THR A 25 -10.39 17.92 29.21
N PRO A 26 -11.66 17.64 29.55
CA PRO A 26 -12.36 18.34 30.62
C PRO A 26 -11.79 17.91 31.98
N MET A 27 -11.38 18.89 32.78
CA MET A 27 -10.98 18.71 34.18
C MET A 27 -11.64 19.79 35.02
N GLY A 28 -12.70 19.41 35.75
CA GLY A 28 -13.57 20.36 36.45
C GLY A 28 -14.23 21.33 35.46
N SER A 29 -14.11 22.63 35.73
CA SER A 29 -14.64 23.71 34.87
C SER A 29 -13.72 24.10 33.70
N SER A 30 -12.56 23.46 33.54
CA SER A 30 -11.54 23.85 32.56
C SER A 30 -11.24 22.75 31.53
N MET A 31 -10.70 23.16 30.38
CA MET A 31 -10.14 22.25 29.39
C MET A 31 -8.61 22.25 29.49
N VAL A 32 -8.01 21.07 29.68
CA VAL A 32 -6.55 20.90 29.86
C VAL A 32 -5.99 20.01 28.76
N ARG A 33 -4.73 20.23 28.40
CA ARG A 33 -4.00 19.41 27.42
C ARG A 33 -3.52 18.14 28.10
N VAL A 34 -4.01 16.98 27.66
CA VAL A 34 -3.64 15.68 28.22
C VAL A 34 -3.07 14.79 27.12
N PRO A 35 -1.89 14.17 27.31
CA PRO A 35 -1.33 13.21 26.37
C PRO A 35 -2.00 11.84 26.51
N TYR A 36 -2.42 11.25 25.38
CA TYR A 36 -2.99 9.90 25.32
C TYR A 36 -2.17 8.98 24.42
N MET A 37 -2.20 7.69 24.75
CA MET A 37 -1.74 6.64 23.83
C MET A 37 -2.95 6.12 23.07
N SER A 38 -2.95 6.33 21.76
CA SER A 38 -4.03 5.87 20.89
C SER A 38 -3.60 4.71 19.99
N MET A 39 -4.56 3.87 19.66
CA MET A 39 -4.37 2.72 18.77
C MET A 39 -5.65 2.39 17.98
N VAL A 40 -5.51 1.55 16.97
CA VAL A 40 -6.63 0.96 16.25
C VAL A 40 -6.23 -0.42 15.73
N THR A 41 -7.19 -1.35 15.73
CA THR A 41 -7.01 -2.66 15.13
C THR A 41 -7.39 -2.63 13.65
N LEU A 42 -6.76 -3.46 12.82
CA LEU A 42 -7.08 -3.54 11.40
C LEU A 42 -8.31 -4.42 11.12
N GLY A 43 -8.95 -5.01 12.13
CA GLY A 43 -10.19 -5.75 11.95
C GLY A 43 -11.34 -4.88 11.43
N SER A 44 -11.35 -3.59 11.80
CA SER A 44 -12.30 -2.59 11.31
C SER A 44 -11.93 -2.00 9.95
N ALA A 45 -10.89 -2.54 9.28
CA ALA A 45 -10.39 -1.94 8.05
C ALA A 45 -11.42 -1.98 6.91
N VAL A 46 -11.46 -0.89 6.17
CA VAL A 46 -12.24 -0.68 4.94
C VAL A 46 -11.29 -0.31 3.80
N ARG A 47 -11.78 -0.38 2.56
CA ARG A 47 -10.97 -0.17 1.34
C ARG A 47 -9.76 -1.12 1.28
N THR A 48 -9.93 -2.32 1.82
CA THR A 48 -8.99 -3.44 1.75
C THR A 48 -9.06 -4.10 0.38
N SER A 49 -8.06 -4.92 0.07
CA SER A 49 -8.03 -5.67 -1.19
C SER A 49 -9.22 -6.61 -1.32
N ARG A 50 -9.73 -6.80 -2.55
CA ARG A 50 -10.82 -7.74 -2.84
C ARG A 50 -10.31 -9.07 -3.41
N THR A 51 -9.14 -9.05 -4.01
CA THR A 51 -8.56 -10.20 -4.74
C THR A 51 -7.29 -10.74 -4.10
N VAL A 52 -6.57 -9.94 -3.32
CA VAL A 52 -5.33 -10.35 -2.65
C VAL A 52 -5.60 -10.59 -1.16
N GLN A 53 -5.14 -11.74 -0.68
CA GLN A 53 -5.30 -12.14 0.71
C GLN A 53 -3.94 -12.53 1.30
N ASN A 54 -3.71 -12.12 2.54
CA ASN A 54 -2.60 -12.56 3.37
C ASN A 54 -3.17 -13.42 4.49
N ASN A 55 -2.70 -14.67 4.61
CA ASN A 55 -3.19 -15.61 5.63
C ASN A 55 -4.73 -15.73 5.66
N GLY A 56 -5.38 -15.72 4.49
CA GLY A 56 -6.84 -15.84 4.36
C GLY A 56 -7.63 -14.57 4.69
N ASN A 57 -6.97 -13.43 4.96
CA ASN A 57 -7.62 -12.15 5.19
C ASN A 57 -7.24 -11.14 4.11
N GLN A 58 -8.16 -10.23 3.80
CA GLN A 58 -7.96 -9.18 2.78
C GLN A 58 -6.72 -8.32 3.10
N ASP A 59 -5.87 -8.11 2.10
CA ASP A 59 -4.66 -7.28 2.24
C ASP A 59 -5.01 -5.84 2.66
N PHE A 60 -4.22 -5.30 3.60
CA PHE A 60 -4.30 -3.90 3.98
C PHE A 60 -3.26 -3.13 3.16
N GLN A 61 -3.76 -2.39 2.18
CA GLN A 61 -2.96 -1.66 1.20
C GLN A 61 -2.96 -0.16 1.50
N LEU A 62 -2.13 0.63 0.81
CA LEU A 62 -1.98 2.07 1.05
C LEU A 62 -3.33 2.82 1.03
N ASN A 63 -4.26 2.37 0.17
CA ASN A 63 -5.61 2.92 0.05
C ASN A 63 -6.57 2.54 1.19
N SER A 64 -6.22 1.58 2.03
CA SER A 64 -7.05 1.07 3.12
C SER A 64 -7.12 2.02 4.30
N ARG A 65 -8.22 1.95 5.06
CA ARG A 65 -8.46 2.78 6.25
C ARG A 65 -8.91 1.91 7.40
N ALA A 66 -8.32 2.05 8.57
CA ALA A 66 -8.86 1.51 9.81
C ALA A 66 -9.78 2.52 10.48
N LEU A 67 -10.85 2.04 11.08
CA LEU A 67 -11.89 2.87 11.70
C LEU A 67 -11.84 2.72 13.23
N ALA A 68 -12.36 3.73 13.92
CA ALA A 68 -12.54 3.74 15.38
C ALA A 68 -11.21 3.62 16.15
N VAL A 69 -10.37 4.64 16.05
CA VAL A 69 -9.21 4.80 16.92
C VAL A 69 -9.67 4.98 18.38
N THR A 70 -9.02 4.26 19.30
CA THR A 70 -9.29 4.24 20.74
C THR A 70 -8.10 4.72 21.56
N GLY A 71 -8.30 4.98 22.86
CA GLY A 71 -7.27 5.33 23.84
C GLY A 71 -7.23 6.80 24.25
N HIS A 72 -8.01 7.65 23.57
CA HIS A 72 -8.13 9.10 23.81
C HIS A 72 -9.58 9.55 24.01
N GLU A 73 -10.47 8.63 24.41
CA GLU A 73 -11.89 8.87 24.69
C GLU A 73 -12.16 10.02 25.67
N PRO A 74 -11.35 10.26 26.72
CA PRO A 74 -11.61 11.37 27.64
C PRO A 74 -11.34 12.75 27.00
N GLY A 75 -10.56 12.80 25.91
CA GLY A 75 -10.21 14.01 25.18
C GLY A 75 -11.34 14.57 24.31
N VAL A 76 -12.51 14.87 24.89
CA VAL A 76 -13.72 15.29 24.15
C VAL A 76 -13.56 16.59 23.36
N GLY A 77 -12.60 17.43 23.75
CA GLY A 77 -12.24 18.65 23.02
C GLY A 77 -11.34 18.40 21.80
N LYS A 78 -11.08 17.13 21.44
CA LYS A 78 -10.30 16.67 20.29
C LYS A 78 -8.82 17.06 20.38
N GLY A 79 -8.04 16.62 19.39
CA GLY A 79 -6.59 16.90 19.36
C GLY A 79 -6.28 18.40 19.27
N VAL A 80 -5.25 18.82 20.00
CA VAL A 80 -4.83 20.23 20.11
C VAL A 80 -4.26 20.75 18.79
N LYS A 81 -3.45 19.93 18.11
CA LYS A 81 -2.82 20.29 16.82
C LYS A 81 -3.72 19.99 15.63
N VAL A 82 -4.40 18.84 15.69
CA VAL A 82 -5.30 18.36 14.66
C VAL A 82 -6.56 17.91 15.37
N ASN A 83 -7.71 18.38 14.89
CA ASN A 83 -9.03 18.11 15.46
C ASN A 83 -9.54 16.67 15.23
N GLY A 84 -8.64 15.71 15.07
CA GLY A 84 -8.97 14.30 14.99
C GLY A 84 -9.58 13.79 16.29
N TYR A 85 -10.65 13.00 16.19
CA TYR A 85 -11.23 12.30 17.33
C TYR A 85 -11.97 11.05 16.88
N LYS A 86 -11.62 9.88 17.43
CA LYS A 86 -12.19 8.57 17.09
C LYS A 86 -12.36 8.33 15.58
N SER A 87 -11.44 8.87 14.78
CA SER A 87 -11.60 8.92 13.32
C SER A 87 -10.81 7.82 12.62
N HIS A 88 -10.28 8.11 11.44
CA HIS A 88 -9.62 7.12 10.59
C HIS A 88 -8.14 7.01 10.94
N ALA A 89 -7.58 5.81 10.74
CA ALA A 89 -6.15 5.62 10.61
C ALA A 89 -5.79 5.04 9.24
N LEU A 90 -4.65 5.45 8.71
CA LEU A 90 -4.18 5.06 7.39
C LEU A 90 -2.66 5.03 7.35
N ALA A 91 -2.12 4.17 6.48
CA ALA A 91 -0.70 4.20 6.18
C ALA A 91 -0.36 5.46 5.38
N LYS A 92 0.83 6.02 5.62
CA LYS A 92 1.39 7.18 4.90
C LYS A 92 2.32 6.75 3.76
N LYS A 93 2.95 5.59 3.91
CA LYS A 93 3.87 4.99 2.94
C LYS A 93 3.73 3.47 3.03
N GLY A 94 4.01 2.79 1.93
CA GLY A 94 4.05 1.34 1.86
C GLY A 94 5.25 0.86 1.05
N SER A 95 5.19 -0.38 0.59
CA SER A 95 6.20 -0.98 -0.27
C SER A 95 6.41 -0.19 -1.58
N LYS A 96 7.66 -0.15 -2.06
CA LYS A 96 8.01 0.44 -3.35
C LYS A 96 7.94 -0.55 -4.51
N THR A 97 7.90 -1.84 -4.19
CA THR A 97 8.06 -2.93 -5.17
C THR A 97 6.91 -3.91 -5.18
N VAL A 98 6.13 -3.99 -4.09
CA VAL A 98 5.04 -4.96 -3.93
C VAL A 98 3.71 -4.23 -3.84
N PHE A 99 2.75 -4.63 -4.67
CA PHE A 99 1.46 -3.98 -4.82
C PHE A 99 0.34 -5.02 -4.75
N SER A 100 -0.74 -4.68 -4.07
CA SER A 100 -2.02 -5.39 -4.08
C SER A 100 -3.01 -4.56 -4.86
N GLU A 101 -3.60 -5.14 -5.90
CA GLU A 101 -4.57 -4.46 -6.78
C GLU A 101 -4.06 -3.12 -7.33
N GLY A 102 -2.74 -2.93 -7.45
CA GLY A 102 -2.13 -1.66 -7.88
C GLY A 102 -1.84 -0.66 -6.75
N TRP A 103 -2.27 -0.89 -5.52
CA TRP A 103 -1.87 -0.08 -4.36
C TRP A 103 -0.68 -0.72 -3.63
N ALA A 104 0.22 0.10 -3.08
CA ALA A 104 1.36 -0.41 -2.34
C ALA A 104 0.91 -1.22 -1.11
N VAL A 105 1.52 -2.40 -0.91
CA VAL A 105 1.28 -3.23 0.27
C VAL A 105 1.85 -2.54 1.52
N ILE A 106 1.11 -2.62 2.64
CA ILE A 106 1.56 -2.11 3.94
C ILE A 106 2.16 -3.24 4.76
N ARG A 107 3.24 -2.93 5.47
CA ARG A 107 3.98 -3.87 6.30
C ARG A 107 4.08 -3.36 7.73
N ASP A 108 4.48 -4.25 8.62
CA ASP A 108 4.93 -3.84 9.95
C ASP A 108 5.94 -2.69 9.87
N SER A 109 5.82 -1.75 10.81
CA SER A 109 6.65 -0.55 10.93
C SER A 109 6.56 0.47 9.78
N ASP A 110 5.71 0.26 8.75
CA ASP A 110 5.43 1.32 7.77
C ASP A 110 4.67 2.48 8.48
N PRO A 111 5.03 3.76 8.20
CA PRO A 111 4.51 4.88 8.96
C PRO A 111 3.02 5.09 8.69
N ALA A 112 2.26 5.40 9.75
CA ALA A 112 0.82 5.66 9.68
C ALA A 112 0.45 7.06 10.21
N TRP A 113 -0.75 7.52 9.84
CA TRP A 113 -1.43 8.64 10.45
C TRP A 113 -2.64 8.11 11.20
N ILE A 114 -2.56 8.15 12.53
CA ILE A 114 -3.65 7.77 13.43
C ILE A 114 -4.50 9.00 13.75
N ASN A 115 -5.81 8.78 13.90
CA ASN A 115 -6.77 9.81 14.27
C ASN A 115 -6.81 10.97 13.26
N ARG A 116 -6.70 10.66 11.97
CA ARG A 116 -6.81 11.66 10.90
C ARG A 116 -8.26 12.11 10.75
N PRO A 117 -8.55 13.42 10.61
CA PRO A 117 -9.89 13.90 10.26
C PRO A 117 -10.34 13.36 8.90
N GLY A 118 -11.31 12.44 8.94
CA GLY A 118 -11.93 11.85 7.75
C GLY A 118 -11.05 10.82 7.02
N PRO A 119 -11.60 10.19 5.97
CA PRO A 119 -11.00 9.03 5.32
C PRO A 119 -9.80 9.36 4.45
N GLY A 120 -9.60 10.62 4.06
CA GLY A 120 -8.56 11.01 3.11
C GLY A 120 -8.86 10.56 1.68
N GLY A 121 -8.02 11.01 0.76
CA GLY A 121 -8.20 10.76 -0.68
C GLY A 121 -7.95 9.31 -1.09
N THR A 122 -8.00 9.09 -2.39
CA THR A 122 -7.51 7.88 -3.04
C THR A 122 -6.00 7.97 -3.18
N GLU A 123 -5.30 6.92 -2.77
CA GLU A 123 -3.83 6.87 -2.82
C GLU A 123 -3.35 6.51 -4.23
N PRO A 124 -2.08 6.83 -4.57
CA PRO A 124 -1.50 6.47 -5.86
C PRO A 124 -1.73 5.00 -6.18
N HIS A 125 -2.38 4.78 -7.32
CA HIS A 125 -2.68 3.46 -7.85
C HIS A 125 -1.76 3.22 -9.05
N ARG A 126 -0.95 2.17 -8.95
CA ARG A 126 -0.14 1.66 -10.04
C ARG A 126 -1.06 0.90 -11.00
N GLY A 127 -1.38 1.53 -12.12
CA GLY A 127 -1.96 0.81 -13.25
C GLY A 127 -0.93 -0.14 -13.86
N MET A 128 -1.41 -1.18 -14.56
CA MET A 128 -0.60 -1.74 -15.63
C MET A 128 -0.45 -0.64 -16.67
N GLY A 129 0.79 -0.26 -16.99
CA GLY A 129 1.02 0.62 -18.13
C GLY A 129 0.42 -0.04 -19.37
N ASN A 130 -0.35 0.71 -20.16
CA ASN A 130 -0.67 0.32 -21.54
C ASN A 130 0.57 0.44 -22.44
N ASP A 131 1.69 0.89 -21.88
CA ASP A 131 2.99 0.83 -22.52
C ASP A 131 3.28 -0.63 -22.82
N HIS A 132 3.24 -0.96 -24.11
CA HIS A 132 3.83 -2.17 -24.64
C HIS A 132 5.29 -2.16 -24.20
N VAL A 133 5.58 -2.77 -23.05
CA VAL A 133 6.96 -3.05 -22.65
C VAL A 133 7.51 -3.93 -23.77
N PRO A 134 8.47 -3.45 -24.58
CA PRO A 134 9.11 -4.34 -25.53
C PRO A 134 9.67 -5.48 -24.70
N ILE A 135 9.34 -6.72 -25.05
CA ILE A 135 10.05 -7.86 -24.50
C ILE A 135 11.53 -7.62 -24.86
N LEU A 136 12.33 -7.24 -23.86
CA LEU A 136 13.78 -7.24 -23.94
C LEU A 136 14.21 -8.71 -23.91
N LEU A 137 14.08 -9.38 -25.05
CA LEU A 137 14.87 -10.55 -25.35
C LEU A 137 16.30 -10.05 -25.41
N ALA A 138 17.05 -10.30 -24.34
CA ALA A 138 18.47 -9.96 -24.27
C ALA A 138 19.16 -10.50 -25.54
N GLY A 139 19.42 -9.60 -26.50
CA GLY A 139 20.25 -9.90 -27.64
C GLY A 139 21.63 -10.20 -27.10
N SER A 140 21.95 -11.49 -26.93
CA SER A 140 23.34 -11.85 -26.70
C SER A 140 24.08 -11.44 -27.96
N GLY A 141 25.07 -10.55 -27.83
CA GLY A 141 25.95 -10.10 -28.91
C GLY A 141 26.86 -11.20 -29.45
N GLY A 142 26.34 -12.43 -29.56
CA GLY A 142 27.04 -13.60 -30.04
C GLY A 142 27.09 -13.67 -31.55
N THR A 143 28.21 -14.22 -32.03
CA THR A 143 28.55 -14.46 -33.44
C THR A 143 27.42 -15.18 -34.20
N PRO A 144 27.15 -14.88 -35.49
CA PRO A 144 25.95 -15.26 -36.27
C PRO A 144 25.49 -16.74 -36.40
N GLY A 145 26.01 -17.67 -35.60
CA GLY A 145 25.63 -19.09 -35.61
C GLY A 145 24.66 -19.51 -34.47
N ASN A 146 24.69 -18.85 -33.31
CA ASN A 146 23.96 -19.29 -32.11
C ASN A 146 22.51 -18.76 -32.01
N ASN A 147 22.17 -17.71 -32.75
CA ASN A 147 20.89 -17.00 -32.64
C ASN A 147 19.76 -17.61 -33.49
N ARG A 148 19.99 -18.65 -34.32
CA ARG A 148 18.94 -19.21 -35.21
C ARG A 148 17.82 -19.91 -34.43
N ALA A 149 18.16 -20.67 -33.40
CA ALA A 149 17.19 -21.37 -32.56
C ALA A 149 16.39 -20.39 -31.68
N GLN A 150 17.08 -19.39 -31.11
CA GLN A 150 16.45 -18.33 -30.33
C GLN A 150 15.52 -17.48 -31.21
N ASN A 151 15.97 -17.05 -32.39
CA ASN A 151 15.12 -16.30 -33.34
C ASN A 151 13.88 -17.12 -33.77
N LYS A 152 13.99 -18.45 -33.88
CA LYS A 152 12.84 -19.32 -34.16
C LYS A 152 11.85 -19.36 -32.98
N GLN A 153 12.35 -19.44 -31.74
CA GLN A 153 11.51 -19.39 -30.54
C GLN A 153 10.80 -18.04 -30.40
N VAL A 154 11.52 -16.93 -30.66
CA VAL A 154 10.97 -15.57 -30.64
C VAL A 154 9.86 -15.40 -31.68
N ARG A 155 10.08 -15.87 -32.92
CA ARG A 155 9.06 -15.84 -33.98
C ARG A 155 7.85 -16.73 -33.66
N ALA A 156 8.07 -17.89 -33.04
CA ALA A 156 6.99 -18.78 -32.63
C ALA A 156 6.12 -18.14 -31.53
N LEU A 157 6.74 -17.50 -30.54
CA LEU A 157 6.04 -16.71 -29.53
C LEU A 157 5.29 -15.54 -30.17
N GLY A 158 5.94 -14.77 -31.06
CA GLY A 158 5.32 -13.67 -31.77
C GLY A 158 4.06 -14.08 -32.53
N LYS A 159 4.10 -15.22 -33.21
CA LYS A 159 2.94 -15.81 -33.89
C LYS A 159 1.82 -16.21 -32.92
N GLN A 160 2.18 -16.78 -31.76
CA GLN A 160 1.20 -17.15 -30.72
C GLN A 160 0.49 -15.92 -30.14
N PHE A 161 1.19 -14.79 -30.04
CA PHE A 161 0.64 -13.52 -29.54
C PHE A 161 0.11 -12.59 -30.64
N GLY A 162 0.06 -13.03 -31.91
CA GLY A 162 -0.48 -12.25 -33.02
C GLY A 162 0.36 -11.04 -33.44
N LEU A 163 1.65 -11.01 -33.08
CA LEU A 163 2.57 -9.92 -33.38
C LEU A 163 3.07 -9.99 -34.82
N THR A 164 3.21 -8.84 -35.48
CA THR A 164 3.80 -8.73 -36.82
C THR A 164 5.32 -8.79 -36.76
N ASN A 165 5.98 -9.12 -37.87
CA ASN A 165 7.45 -9.20 -37.92
C ASN A 165 8.12 -7.86 -37.57
N ASP A 166 7.51 -6.75 -37.98
CA ASP A 166 8.00 -5.39 -37.68
C ASP A 166 7.91 -5.05 -36.19
N GLN A 167 7.01 -5.69 -35.44
CA GLN A 167 6.91 -5.55 -33.98
C GLN A 167 7.93 -6.41 -33.23
N LEU A 168 8.50 -7.42 -33.88
CA LEU A 168 9.49 -8.34 -33.30
C LEU A 168 10.94 -7.87 -33.53
N GLU A 169 11.17 -7.06 -34.56
CA GLU A 169 12.48 -6.50 -34.88
C GLU A 169 12.58 -5.10 -34.25
N GLN A 170 13.37 -4.96 -33.17
CA GLN A 170 13.74 -3.65 -32.64
C GLN A 170 14.44 -2.87 -33.77
N ARG A 171 13.79 -1.82 -34.30
CA ARG A 171 14.52 -0.77 -35.02
C ARG A 171 15.28 0.02 -33.97
N ASP A 172 16.60 -0.13 -33.96
CA ASP A 172 17.50 0.66 -33.14
C ASP A 172 17.15 2.16 -33.32
N TYR A 173 16.74 2.78 -32.21
CA TYR A 173 16.69 4.24 -32.02
C TYR A 173 17.80 4.63 -31.06
#